data_AF-A0A3D0U740-F1
#
_entry.id   AF-A0A3D0U740-F1
#
_cell.length_a   1.000
_cell.length_b   1.000
_cell.length_c   1.000
_cell.angle_alpha   90.00
_cell.angle_beta   90.00
_cell.angle_gamma   90.00
#
_symmetry.space_group_name_H-M   'P 1'
#
loop_
_entity.id
_entity.type
_entity.pdbx_description
1 polymer ?
#
loop_
_entity_poly.entity_id
_entity_poly.type
_entity_poly.pdbx_seq_one_letter_code
_entity_poly.pdbx_strand_id
1 'polypeptide(L)'
;MALNIVRFTLAGTQRWGLLENQQVFPLDIDCTTTQALLEQGRETIKAAASNRADPVALDTVTLLSPITAPAKVLCQGANYRQHMIDSGMNPDEKNFNMFFTKSTAAITGPNGNIVKPKHVQLLDYEIEMTLVLGKSTHGPLEITNNNLHDFVAGICIGNDVSARDVQIPQMQFHKGKSYRTFC
;
A
#
# COMPACT_ATOMS: atom_id res chain seq x y z
N MET A 1 15.12 -13.17 -7.17
CA MET A 1 15.35 -12.20 -6.07
C MET A 1 14.22 -11.18 -6.10
N ALA A 2 13.75 -10.71 -4.93
CA ALA A 2 12.75 -9.64 -4.88
C ALA A 2 13.38 -8.31 -5.31
N LEU A 3 12.61 -7.45 -5.96
CA LEU A 3 13.04 -6.11 -6.39
C LEU A 3 12.39 -5.06 -5.49
N ASN A 4 13.16 -4.05 -5.09
CA ASN A 4 12.62 -2.88 -4.40
C ASN A 4 12.24 -1.82 -5.43
N ILE A 5 11.00 -1.90 -5.93
CA ILE A 5 10.51 -0.93 -6.91
C ILE A 5 9.91 0.28 -6.20
N VAL A 6 10.35 1.48 -6.59
CA VAL A 6 9.86 2.76 -6.07
C VAL A 6 9.25 3.59 -7.19
N ARG A 7 8.23 4.37 -6.83
CA ARG A 7 7.71 5.46 -7.66
C ARG A 7 8.26 6.75 -7.10
N PHE A 8 8.79 7.62 -7.96
CA PHE A 8 9.42 8.85 -7.52
C PHE A 8 9.22 9.99 -8.52
N THR A 9 9.48 11.21 -8.08
CA THR A 9 9.60 12.39 -8.93
C THR A 9 11.04 12.87 -8.95
N LEU A 10 11.58 13.12 -10.14
CA LEU A 10 12.85 13.79 -10.38
C LEU A 10 12.61 14.96 -11.32
N ALA A 11 12.98 16.17 -10.90
CA ALA A 11 12.75 17.41 -11.66
C ALA A 11 11.31 17.55 -12.20
N GLY A 12 10.30 17.21 -11.37
CA GLY A 12 8.88 17.28 -11.73
C GLY A 12 8.35 16.12 -12.58
N THR A 13 9.20 15.21 -13.05
CA THR A 13 8.79 14.06 -13.85
C THR A 13 8.62 12.82 -12.98
N GLN A 14 7.45 12.18 -13.06
CA GLN A 14 7.16 10.93 -12.34
C GLN A 14 7.72 9.72 -13.09
N ARG A 15 8.40 8.83 -12.37
CA ARG A 15 9.04 7.63 -12.93
C ARG A 15 8.97 6.47 -11.94
N TRP A 16 9.27 5.28 -12.45
CA TRP A 16 9.56 4.09 -11.66
C TRP A 16 11.07 3.87 -11.60
N GLY A 17 11.54 3.26 -10.51
CA GLY A 17 12.95 2.98 -10.31
C GLY A 17 13.17 1.76 -9.43
N LEU A 18 14.35 1.16 -9.55
CA LEU A 18 14.86 0.18 -8.62
C LEU A 18 15.64 0.90 -7.51
N LEU A 19 15.32 0.64 -6.25
CA LEU A 19 16.00 1.18 -5.08
C LEU A 19 17.03 0.17 -4.53
N GLU A 20 18.31 0.53 -4.55
CA GLU A 20 19.39 -0.25 -3.96
C GLU A 20 20.42 0.70 -3.34
N ASN A 21 20.89 0.43 -2.12
CA ASN A 21 21.98 1.18 -1.47
C ASN A 21 21.80 2.71 -1.48
N GLN A 22 20.60 3.22 -1.17
CA GLN A 22 20.26 4.65 -1.21
C GLN A 22 20.39 5.31 -2.60
N GLN A 23 20.40 4.51 -3.66
CA GLN A 23 20.37 4.95 -5.05
C GLN A 23 19.11 4.44 -5.74
N VAL A 24 18.55 5.28 -6.60
CA VAL A 24 17.43 4.92 -7.45
C VAL A 24 17.92 4.81 -8.88
N PHE A 25 17.78 3.63 -9.47
CA PHE A 25 18.07 3.35 -10.87
C PHE A 25 16.75 3.50 -11.66
N PRO A 26 16.58 4.55 -12.47
CA PRO A 26 15.35 4.74 -13.23
C PRO A 26 15.08 3.55 -14.15
N LEU A 27 13.84 3.06 -14.18
CA LEU A 27 13.43 2.03 -15.12
C LEU A 27 13.07 2.67 -16.46
N ASP A 28 13.52 2.06 -17.55
CA ASP A 28 13.11 2.42 -18.91
C ASP A 28 11.74 1.82 -19.23
N ILE A 29 10.70 2.36 -18.59
CA ILE A 29 9.29 1.97 -18.78
C ILE A 29 8.44 3.24 -18.86
N ASP A 30 7.72 3.40 -19.98
CA ASP A 30 6.83 4.54 -20.20
C ASP A 30 5.45 4.33 -19.57
N CYS A 31 5.40 4.32 -18.24
CA CYS A 31 4.15 4.33 -17.50
C CYS A 31 4.29 5.03 -16.14
N THR A 32 3.18 5.56 -15.63
CA THR A 32 3.17 6.34 -14.37
C THR A 32 2.20 5.80 -13.33
N THR A 33 1.34 4.84 -13.70
CA THR A 33 0.36 4.21 -12.81
C THR A 33 0.79 2.81 -12.40
N THR A 34 0.36 2.38 -11.21
CA THR A 34 0.66 1.05 -10.68
C THR A 34 0.04 -0.03 -11.57
N GLN A 35 -1.18 0.19 -12.06
CA GLN A 35 -1.85 -0.73 -12.97
C GLN A 35 -1.04 -0.92 -14.26
N ALA A 36 -0.65 0.18 -14.93
CA ALA A 36 0.09 0.10 -16.19
C ALA A 36 1.48 -0.53 -16.01
N LEU A 37 2.13 -0.32 -14.85
CA LEU A 37 3.38 -1.02 -14.52
C LEU A 37 3.15 -2.53 -14.42
N LEU A 38 2.11 -2.97 -13.70
CA LEU A 38 1.82 -4.39 -13.51
C LEU A 38 1.41 -5.07 -14.83
N GLU A 39 0.73 -4.36 -15.72
CA GLU A 39 0.38 -4.82 -17.07
C GLU A 39 1.60 -5.07 -17.97
N GLN A 40 2.75 -4.44 -17.70
CA GLN A 40 4.01 -4.77 -18.41
C GLN A 40 4.47 -6.21 -18.16
N GLY A 41 4.04 -6.82 -17.04
CA GLY A 41 4.44 -8.14 -16.63
C GLY A 41 5.79 -8.18 -15.89
N ARG A 42 5.96 -9.21 -15.07
CA ARG A 42 7.11 -9.34 -14.15
C ARG A 42 8.45 -9.43 -14.86
N GLU A 43 8.52 -10.15 -15.96
CA GLU A 43 9.77 -10.36 -16.70
C GLU A 43 10.24 -9.06 -17.34
N THR A 44 9.32 -8.25 -17.88
CA THR A 44 9.63 -6.90 -18.39
C THR A 44 10.17 -5.99 -17.30
N ILE A 45 9.52 -5.96 -16.11
CA ILE A 45 9.99 -5.17 -14.96
C ILE A 45 11.38 -5.64 -14.50
N LYS A 46 11.62 -6.95 -14.44
CA LYS A 46 12.94 -7.51 -14.08
C LYS A 46 14.01 -7.16 -15.11
N ALA A 47 13.69 -7.24 -16.41
CA ALA A 47 14.62 -6.88 -17.47
C ALA A 47 14.96 -5.38 -17.40
N ALA A 48 13.97 -4.51 -17.24
CA ALA A 48 14.16 -3.07 -17.06
C ALA A 48 15.00 -2.76 -15.81
N ALA A 49 14.74 -3.46 -14.70
CA ALA A 49 15.53 -3.32 -13.48
C ALA A 49 16.98 -3.75 -13.72
N SER A 50 17.21 -4.82 -14.47
CA SER A 50 18.55 -5.35 -14.75
C SER A 50 19.38 -4.44 -15.66
N ASN A 51 18.73 -3.66 -16.51
CA ASN A 51 19.36 -2.60 -17.29
C ASN A 51 19.59 -1.35 -16.42
N ARG A 52 20.71 -1.34 -15.68
CA ARG A 52 21.07 -0.27 -14.75
C ARG A 52 21.40 1.03 -15.52
N ALA A 53 20.42 1.92 -15.63
CA ALA A 53 20.64 3.31 -16.02
C ALA A 53 21.49 4.06 -14.97
N ASP A 54 21.93 5.28 -15.29
CA ASP A 54 22.67 6.10 -14.32
C ASP A 54 21.83 6.32 -13.04
N PRO A 55 22.39 5.99 -11.86
CA PRO A 55 21.66 6.14 -10.62
C PRO A 55 21.52 7.62 -10.24
N VAL A 56 20.40 7.92 -9.58
CA VAL A 56 20.22 9.18 -8.84
C VAL A 56 20.22 8.91 -7.34
N ALA A 57 20.77 9.84 -6.56
CA ALA A 57 20.78 9.70 -5.10
C ALA A 57 19.35 9.82 -4.55
N LEU A 58 18.99 8.96 -3.60
CA LEU A 58 17.63 8.90 -3.05
C LEU A 58 17.16 10.23 -2.44
N ASP A 59 18.06 11.01 -1.87
CA ASP A 59 17.78 12.32 -1.26
C ASP A 59 17.51 13.43 -2.29
N THR A 60 17.83 13.21 -3.57
CA THR A 60 17.54 14.13 -4.67
C THR A 60 16.18 13.89 -5.32
N VAL A 61 15.48 12.82 -4.94
CA VAL A 61 14.16 12.48 -5.47
C VAL A 61 13.08 12.61 -4.41
N THR A 62 11.84 12.84 -4.85
CA THR A 62 10.67 12.73 -3.97
C THR A 62 10.00 11.38 -4.18
N LEU A 63 10.05 10.50 -3.17
CA LEU A 63 9.30 9.24 -3.19
C LEU A 63 7.79 9.50 -3.18
N LEU A 64 7.08 8.79 -4.04
CA LEU A 64 5.63 8.80 -4.13
C LEU A 64 5.06 7.50 -3.58
N SER A 65 3.74 7.46 -3.34
CA SER A 65 3.09 6.18 -3.07
C SER A 65 3.34 5.22 -4.24
N PRO A 66 3.70 3.95 -3.97
CA PRO A 66 3.80 2.93 -5.02
C PRO A 66 2.41 2.56 -5.56
N ILE A 67 1.33 2.99 -4.90
CA ILE A 67 -0.05 2.76 -5.31
C ILE A 67 -0.66 4.04 -5.86
N THR A 68 -1.06 4.01 -7.12
CA THR A 68 -1.78 5.12 -7.78
C THR A 68 -3.28 4.98 -7.63
N ALA A 69 -3.97 6.10 -7.45
CA ALA A 69 -5.43 6.15 -7.56
C ALA A 69 -5.87 6.04 -9.04
N PRO A 70 -7.07 5.49 -9.33
CA PRO A 70 -8.00 4.87 -8.38
C PRO A 70 -7.52 3.49 -7.93
N ALA A 71 -7.59 3.21 -6.62
CA ALA A 71 -7.27 1.92 -6.04
C ALA A 71 -8.36 1.45 -5.06
N LYS A 72 -8.54 0.13 -4.97
CA LYS A 72 -9.40 -0.47 -3.95
C LYS A 72 -8.53 -0.85 -2.75
N VAL A 73 -8.62 -0.07 -1.68
CA VAL A 73 -7.92 -0.37 -0.43
C VAL A 73 -8.85 -1.21 0.46
N LEU A 74 -8.56 -2.52 0.52
CA LEU A 74 -9.25 -3.48 1.39
C LEU A 74 -8.37 -3.76 2.60
N CYS A 75 -8.92 -3.55 3.79
CA CYS A 75 -8.21 -3.70 5.05
C CYS A 75 -8.78 -4.86 5.86
N GLN A 76 -7.91 -5.58 6.57
CA GLN A 76 -8.28 -6.68 7.45
C GLN A 76 -8.10 -6.27 8.91
N GLY A 77 -9.20 -5.97 9.58
CA GLY A 77 -9.20 -5.59 10.99
C GLY A 77 -8.92 -6.77 11.92
N ALA A 78 -8.38 -6.47 13.11
CA ALA A 78 -8.23 -7.44 14.19
C ALA A 78 -7.51 -8.73 13.74
N ASN A 79 -6.40 -8.59 13.01
CA ASN A 79 -5.68 -9.74 12.42
C ASN A 79 -4.45 -10.18 13.22
N TYR A 80 -4.04 -9.41 14.22
CA TYR A 80 -3.01 -9.79 15.17
C TYR A 80 -3.67 -10.22 16.48
N ARG A 81 -3.38 -11.44 16.94
CA ARG A 81 -3.99 -11.99 18.18
C ARG A 81 -3.81 -11.04 19.37
N GLN A 82 -2.62 -10.48 19.55
CA GLN A 82 -2.35 -9.55 20.63
C GLN A 82 -3.17 -8.26 20.50
N HIS A 83 -3.23 -7.68 19.30
CA HIS A 83 -4.04 -6.50 19.04
C HIS A 83 -5.54 -6.71 19.34
N MET A 84 -6.06 -7.93 19.11
CA MET A 84 -7.42 -8.29 19.50
C MET A 84 -7.61 -8.20 21.02
N ILE A 85 -6.71 -8.83 21.78
CA ILE A 85 -6.74 -8.84 23.24
C ILE A 85 -6.67 -7.41 23.77
N ASP A 86 -5.73 -6.60 23.26
CA ASP A 86 -5.52 -5.21 23.68
C ASP A 86 -6.74 -4.32 23.36
N SER A 87 -7.50 -4.67 22.33
CA SER A 87 -8.74 -4.01 21.94
C SER A 87 -9.98 -4.55 22.66
N GLY A 88 -9.82 -5.45 23.63
CA GLY A 88 -10.91 -6.05 24.41
C GLY A 88 -11.73 -7.10 23.65
N MET A 89 -11.19 -7.67 22.58
CA MET A 89 -11.82 -8.75 21.80
C MET A 89 -11.29 -10.12 22.22
N ASN A 90 -12.15 -11.14 22.22
CA ASN A 90 -11.72 -12.52 22.37
C ASN A 90 -11.23 -13.08 21.01
N PRO A 91 -9.93 -13.36 20.83
CA PRO A 91 -9.41 -13.89 19.57
C PRO A 91 -9.94 -15.28 19.22
N ASP A 92 -10.41 -16.05 20.20
CA ASP A 92 -10.91 -17.42 19.99
C ASP A 92 -12.38 -17.46 19.56
N GLU A 93 -13.09 -16.33 19.60
CA GLU A 93 -14.48 -16.19 19.12
C GLU A 93 -14.57 -15.75 17.65
N LYS A 94 -13.43 -15.47 17.00
CA LYS A 94 -13.40 -14.94 15.63
C LYS A 94 -13.64 -16.05 14.60
N ASN A 95 -14.87 -16.15 14.12
CA ASN A 95 -15.25 -17.09 13.06
C ASN A 95 -15.01 -16.56 11.63
N PHE A 96 -14.95 -15.24 11.46
CA PHE A 96 -14.80 -14.59 10.15
C PHE A 96 -13.78 -13.45 10.19
N ASN A 97 -13.17 -13.18 9.03
CA ASN A 97 -12.30 -12.03 8.86
C ASN A 97 -13.10 -10.73 8.83
N MET A 98 -12.65 -9.74 9.59
CA MET A 98 -13.23 -8.40 9.59
C MET A 98 -12.64 -7.59 8.44
N PHE A 99 -13.45 -7.28 7.43
CA PHE A 99 -13.03 -6.47 6.30
C PHE A 99 -13.72 -5.10 6.30
N PHE A 100 -12.97 -4.07 5.93
CA PHE A 100 -13.48 -2.73 5.64
C PHE A 100 -12.64 -2.11 4.54
N THR A 101 -13.05 -0.95 4.04
CA THR A 101 -12.34 -0.23 2.98
C THR A 101 -11.89 1.13 3.43
N LYS A 102 -10.78 1.60 2.85
CA LYS A 102 -10.37 3.01 2.90
C LYS A 102 -10.64 3.65 1.54
N SER A 103 -10.96 4.94 1.55
CA SER A 103 -11.06 5.73 0.32
C SER A 103 -9.71 5.76 -0.40
N THR A 104 -9.71 5.64 -1.73
CA THR A 104 -8.50 5.86 -2.54
C THR A 104 -7.89 7.25 -2.34
N ALA A 105 -8.69 8.22 -1.89
CA ALA A 105 -8.23 9.58 -1.58
C ALA A 105 -7.45 9.67 -0.26
N ALA A 106 -7.45 8.61 0.56
CA ALA A 106 -6.65 8.55 1.78
C ALA A 106 -5.16 8.33 1.49
N ILE A 107 -4.83 7.72 0.35
CA ILE A 107 -3.47 7.32 -0.03
C ILE A 107 -2.56 8.56 -0.16
N THR A 108 -1.45 8.57 0.56
CA THR A 108 -0.38 9.56 0.48
C THR A 108 0.98 8.89 0.27
N GLY A 109 2.00 9.71 0.00
CA GLY A 109 3.38 9.23 -0.16
C GLY A 109 3.99 8.76 1.15
N PRO A 110 5.10 8.00 1.11
CA PRO A 110 5.74 7.43 2.31
C PRO A 110 6.21 8.49 3.32
N ASN A 111 6.52 9.70 2.85
CA ASN A 111 6.93 10.84 3.68
C ASN A 111 5.85 11.94 3.70
N GLY A 112 4.62 11.62 3.33
CA GLY A 112 3.51 12.57 3.29
C GLY A 112 3.02 12.92 4.69
N ASN A 113 2.60 14.18 4.88
CA ASN A 113 2.00 14.61 6.13
C ASN A 113 0.65 13.93 6.37
N ILE A 114 0.41 13.51 7.62
CA ILE A 114 -0.91 13.07 8.09
C ILE A 114 -1.69 14.30 8.58
N VAL A 115 -2.70 14.74 7.83
CA VAL A 115 -3.49 15.92 8.15
C VAL A 115 -4.67 15.54 9.04
N LYS A 116 -4.54 15.75 10.34
CA LYS A 116 -5.63 15.55 11.32
C LYS A 116 -6.77 16.56 11.11
N PRO A 117 -8.02 16.14 10.83
CA PRO A 117 -9.16 17.05 10.83
C PRO A 117 -9.37 17.69 12.20
N LYS A 118 -9.83 18.94 12.23
CA LYS A 118 -9.97 19.73 13.49
C LYS A 118 -10.85 19.05 14.54
N HIS A 119 -11.92 18.35 14.12
CA HIS A 119 -12.85 17.69 15.04
C HIS A 119 -12.32 16.38 15.61
N VAL A 120 -11.30 15.76 14.98
CA VAL A 120 -10.72 14.49 15.45
C VAL A 120 -9.87 14.72 16.68
N GLN A 121 -10.23 14.07 17.78
CA GLN A 121 -9.55 14.13 19.08
C GLN A 121 -8.63 12.93 19.30
N LEU A 122 -8.98 11.76 18.76
CA LEU A 122 -8.25 10.51 18.99
C LEU A 122 -7.67 9.98 17.67
N LEU A 123 -6.56 10.58 17.23
CA LEU A 123 -5.83 10.11 16.05
C LEU A 123 -4.84 9.01 16.44
N ASP A 124 -4.82 7.93 15.68
CA ASP A 124 -4.01 6.75 15.96
C ASP A 124 -3.36 6.20 14.68
N TYR A 125 -2.22 5.53 14.83
CA TYR A 125 -1.47 4.89 13.74
C TYR A 125 -1.59 3.37 13.83
N GLU A 126 -1.58 2.70 12.68
CA GLU A 126 -1.60 1.25 12.59
C GLU A 126 -0.68 0.84 11.43
N ILE A 127 0.53 0.35 11.76
CA ILE A 127 1.51 -0.04 10.73
C ILE A 127 1.20 -1.46 10.27
N GLU A 128 0.86 -1.59 9.00
CA GLU A 128 0.33 -2.83 8.43
C GLU A 128 1.14 -3.30 7.22
N MET A 129 1.31 -4.62 7.11
CA MET A 129 1.80 -5.23 5.88
C MET A 129 0.71 -5.12 4.81
N THR A 130 1.03 -4.48 3.69
CA THR A 130 0.11 -4.29 2.57
C THR A 130 0.49 -5.21 1.42
N LEU A 131 -0.49 -5.96 0.90
CA LEU A 131 -0.33 -6.77 -0.29
C LEU A 131 -0.80 -6.01 -1.52
N VAL A 132 0.02 -5.97 -2.56
CA VAL A 132 -0.36 -5.42 -3.88
C VAL A 132 -0.81 -6.57 -4.76
N LEU A 133 -2.10 -6.61 -5.09
CA LEU A 133 -2.64 -7.62 -5.99
C LEU A 133 -2.43 -7.21 -7.44
N GLY A 134 -1.83 -8.08 -8.25
CA GLY A 134 -1.51 -7.78 -9.66
C GLY A 134 -2.31 -8.58 -10.68
N LYS A 135 -3.23 -9.43 -10.24
CA LYS A 135 -4.06 -10.26 -11.11
C LYS A 135 -5.53 -9.98 -10.84
N SER A 136 -6.26 -9.61 -11.88
CA SER A 136 -7.72 -9.47 -11.82
C SER A 136 -8.38 -10.82 -11.54
N THR A 137 -9.42 -10.80 -10.72
CA THR A 137 -10.18 -11.99 -10.32
C THR A 137 -11.65 -11.75 -10.61
N HIS A 138 -12.31 -12.71 -11.27
CA HIS A 138 -13.69 -12.56 -11.76
C HIS A 138 -14.65 -13.64 -11.24
N GLY A 139 -14.18 -14.50 -10.32
CA GLY A 139 -14.97 -15.60 -9.79
C GLY A 139 -14.29 -16.24 -8.58
N PRO A 140 -14.85 -17.36 -8.09
CA PRO A 140 -14.26 -18.15 -7.01
C PRO A 140 -12.84 -18.59 -7.38
N LEU A 141 -11.93 -18.51 -6.40
CA LEU A 141 -10.54 -18.92 -6.57
C LEU A 141 -10.13 -19.83 -5.41
N GLU A 142 -9.40 -20.87 -5.75
CA GLU A 142 -8.65 -21.67 -4.78
C GLU A 142 -7.21 -21.16 -4.74
N ILE A 143 -6.84 -20.54 -3.62
CA ILE A 143 -5.50 -20.01 -3.40
C ILE A 143 -4.69 -21.03 -2.59
N THR A 144 -3.56 -21.45 -3.14
CA THR A 144 -2.61 -22.38 -2.54
C THR A 144 -1.23 -21.73 -2.46
N ASN A 145 -0.32 -22.29 -1.67
CA ASN A 145 1.06 -21.81 -1.62
C ASN A 145 1.74 -21.83 -3.01
N ASN A 146 1.33 -22.75 -3.88
CA ASN A 146 1.90 -22.90 -5.22
C ASN A 146 1.44 -21.81 -6.18
N ASN A 147 0.25 -21.21 -6.01
CA ASN A 147 -0.28 -20.19 -6.93
C ASN A 147 -0.39 -18.79 -6.29
N LEU A 148 -0.17 -18.63 -4.99
CA LEU A 148 -0.26 -17.34 -4.29
C LEU A 148 0.60 -16.26 -4.98
N HIS A 149 1.79 -16.66 -5.42
CA HIS A 149 2.71 -15.78 -6.10
C HIS A 149 2.16 -15.22 -7.41
N ASP A 150 1.15 -15.82 -8.05
CA ASP A 150 0.52 -15.29 -9.26
C ASP A 150 -0.40 -14.09 -8.97
N PHE A 151 -0.90 -13.97 -7.74
CA PHE A 151 -1.86 -12.95 -7.35
C PHE A 151 -1.18 -11.76 -6.67
N VAL A 152 -0.18 -12.02 -5.82
CA VAL A 152 0.56 -10.98 -5.10
C VAL A 152 1.71 -10.47 -5.97
N ALA A 153 1.58 -9.25 -6.48
CA ALA A 153 2.62 -8.58 -7.26
C ALA A 153 3.74 -7.99 -6.41
N GLY A 154 3.43 -7.62 -5.17
CA GLY A 154 4.40 -7.04 -4.26
C GLY A 154 3.84 -6.84 -2.87
N ILE A 155 4.73 -6.40 -1.98
CA ILE A 155 4.41 -6.03 -0.61
C ILE A 155 4.90 -4.61 -0.36
N CYS A 156 4.16 -3.86 0.44
CA CYS A 156 4.59 -2.56 0.95
C CYS A 156 4.14 -2.39 2.40
N ILE A 157 4.55 -1.28 3.02
CA ILE A 157 4.06 -0.86 4.33
C ILE A 157 2.94 0.14 4.10
N GLY A 158 1.82 -0.06 4.79
CA GLY A 158 0.72 0.90 4.87
C GLY A 158 0.55 1.40 6.30
N ASN A 159 0.09 2.63 6.46
CA ASN A 159 -0.32 3.14 7.77
C ASN A 159 -1.85 3.32 7.76
N ASP A 160 -2.58 2.43 8.45
CA ASP A 160 -4.03 2.51 8.59
C ASP A 160 -4.43 3.53 9.66
N VAL A 161 -4.11 4.79 9.38
CA VAL A 161 -4.42 5.91 10.28
C VAL A 161 -5.91 5.97 10.56
N SER A 162 -6.22 6.11 11.84
CA SER A 162 -7.57 5.95 12.37
C SER A 162 -7.95 7.12 13.26
N ALA A 163 -9.08 7.78 12.97
CA ALA A 163 -9.76 8.68 13.91
C ALA A 163 -10.68 7.85 14.80
N ARG A 164 -10.20 7.41 15.96
CA ARG A 164 -10.90 6.43 16.84
C ARG A 164 -12.22 6.97 17.38
N ASP A 165 -12.27 8.25 17.72
CA ASP A 165 -13.46 8.99 18.14
C ASP A 165 -14.53 9.11 17.04
N VAL A 166 -14.14 8.93 15.78
CA VAL A 166 -15.07 8.85 14.64
C VAL A 166 -15.41 7.39 14.29
N GLN A 167 -14.41 6.51 14.33
CA GLN A 167 -14.52 5.10 13.95
C GLN A 167 -15.44 4.32 14.90
N ILE A 168 -15.16 4.39 16.21
CA ILE A 168 -15.79 3.53 17.21
C ILE A 168 -17.30 3.83 17.33
N PRO A 169 -17.76 5.09 17.46
CA PRO A 169 -19.19 5.36 17.64
C PRO A 169 -20.05 5.11 16.40
N GLN A 170 -19.46 5.05 15.21
CA GLN A 170 -20.21 4.92 13.96
C GLN A 170 -20.54 3.47 13.59
N MET A 171 -19.99 2.48 14.29
CA MET A 171 -20.11 1.04 13.96
C MET A 171 -19.55 0.62 12.59
N GLN A 172 -19.25 1.58 11.71
CA GLN A 172 -18.65 1.42 10.39
C GLN A 172 -17.32 2.16 10.36
N PHE A 173 -16.26 1.47 9.96
CA PHE A 173 -14.91 2.02 10.09
C PHE A 173 -14.54 2.99 8.97
N HIS A 174 -15.22 2.92 7.83
CA HIS A 174 -14.84 3.61 6.61
C HIS A 174 -14.56 5.11 6.82
N LYS A 175 -15.48 5.85 7.44
CA LYS A 175 -15.34 7.30 7.63
C LYS A 175 -14.19 7.66 8.56
N GLY A 176 -14.02 6.94 9.68
CA GLY A 176 -12.91 7.15 10.62
C GLY A 176 -11.54 6.83 10.02
N LYS A 177 -11.49 6.00 8.98
CA LYS A 177 -10.26 5.53 8.33
C LYS A 177 -10.02 6.09 6.92
N SER A 178 -10.85 7.01 6.42
CA SER A 178 -10.80 7.46 5.00
C SER A 178 -10.60 8.96 4.80
N TYR A 179 -10.23 9.71 5.84
CA TYR A 179 -9.79 11.08 5.62
C TYR A 179 -8.59 11.10 4.66
N ARG A 180 -8.43 12.21 3.92
CA ARG A 180 -7.24 12.39 3.07
C ARG A 180 -5.98 12.21 3.93
N THR A 181 -4.94 11.62 3.33
CA THR A 181 -3.66 11.29 3.98
C THR A 181 -3.76 10.30 5.16
N PHE A 182 -4.80 9.48 5.26
CA PHE A 182 -4.90 8.45 6.31
C PHE A 182 -4.43 7.06 5.83
N CYS A 183 -3.73 6.98 4.68
CA CYS A 183 -3.24 5.72 4.11
C CYS A 183 -1.87 5.90 3.45
#